data_AF-A0A6N8AQF2-F1
#
_entry.id   AF-A0A6N8AQF2-F1
#
_cell.length_a   1.000
_cell.length_b   1.000
_cell.length_c   1.000
_cell.angle_alpha   90.00
_cell.angle_beta   90.00
_cell.angle_gamma   90.00
#
_symmetry.space_group_name_H-M   'P 1'
#
loop_
_entity.id
_entity.type
_entity.pdbx_description
1 polymer ?
#
loop_
_entity_poly.entity_id
_entity_poly.type
_entity_poly.pdbx_seq_one_letter_code
_entity_poly.pdbx_strand_id
1 'polypeptide(L)'
;MENPINGYLLRDKKGNLLPGGRMEFFEDDTDTPANVYDAGTDLSVSLGNTLYADAYGLLPDFELTPNQDYKILAYDADGAFQWERGGVANNIVNLESRIEDLESAVSALGTDAGPKNLLTNGGCKGRRHASSGVDFPVRDSWSLGELAGVFAQVGSATAGTFHRHLDANFGDTGVCARLDNVTTTSSESEAEIMWRMPSGDGANISGDDVVFQAKVRQNSGSPMNVFLTLYKCLTADDFDGDLVTIAASSPVSIASNTLTQLSLPIENPGDLSTGVAVVVTFDCGIVSNTNLDAGEAQLERGGVGTQFENRPELIDRAAWSEEDLEGVGAVDWFAATSAVPGRLVCTDDELLRADYPRLWYWAQTYGTVVTDAEYLGDSETDRRGCFSSGDGSTTFRVPDLISRKAHIRALDPADTERDPGEFQPDQYPEHSHGLALGDRILEADETNMKAIFEGSTTYNEQTGTSGTGEETRVANYNLLPCIKY
;
A
#
# COMPACT_ATOMS: atom_id res chain seq x y z
N MET A 1 10.17 4.42 -33.51
CA MET A 1 11.56 4.14 -33.09
C MET A 1 12.27 5.48 -33.06
N GLU A 2 12.60 5.98 -31.86
CA GLU A 2 13.44 7.16 -31.72
C GLU A 2 14.82 6.86 -32.32
N ASN A 3 15.31 7.80 -33.13
CA ASN A 3 16.56 7.76 -33.87
C ASN A 3 17.74 8.03 -32.92
N PRO A 4 18.65 7.06 -32.68
CA PRO A 4 19.96 7.35 -32.16
C PRO A 4 20.94 7.31 -33.33
N ILE A 5 21.72 8.37 -33.50
CA ILE A 5 22.85 8.45 -34.41
C ILE A 5 23.67 7.14 -34.36
N ASN A 6 23.73 6.45 -35.52
CA ASN A 6 24.56 5.32 -35.96
C ASN A 6 23.68 4.17 -36.47
N GLY A 7 23.26 4.19 -37.73
CA GLY A 7 24.09 4.46 -38.90
C GLY A 7 23.98 3.20 -39.73
N TYR A 8 23.40 3.34 -40.91
CA TYR A 8 22.87 2.34 -41.85
C TYR A 8 23.81 1.15 -42.14
N LEU A 9 24.26 0.43 -41.13
CA LEU A 9 25.30 -0.59 -41.19
C LEU A 9 24.64 -1.96 -41.33
N LEU A 10 24.88 -2.61 -42.46
CA LEU A 10 24.44 -3.97 -42.72
C LEU A 10 25.20 -4.95 -41.82
N ARG A 11 24.46 -5.80 -41.12
CA ARG A 11 25.00 -6.76 -40.15
C ARG A 11 24.39 -8.14 -40.31
N ASP A 12 25.10 -9.18 -39.87
CA ASP A 12 24.57 -10.55 -39.76
C ASP A 12 23.69 -10.73 -38.50
N LYS A 13 23.07 -11.91 -38.32
CA LYS A 13 22.25 -12.24 -37.13
C LYS A 13 23.02 -12.19 -35.81
N LYS A 14 24.36 -12.23 -35.85
CA LYS A 14 25.25 -12.20 -34.69
C LYS A 14 25.78 -10.78 -34.42
N GLY A 15 25.36 -9.79 -35.22
CA GLY A 15 25.76 -8.39 -35.09
C GLY A 15 27.09 -8.03 -35.77
N ASN A 16 27.72 -8.95 -36.49
CA ASN A 16 28.95 -8.67 -37.26
C ASN A 16 28.61 -7.84 -38.50
N LEU A 17 29.48 -6.90 -38.87
CA LEU A 17 29.32 -6.10 -40.08
C LEU A 17 29.41 -6.97 -41.33
N LEU A 18 28.64 -6.60 -42.36
CA LEU A 18 28.64 -7.22 -43.68
C LEU A 18 29.14 -6.23 -44.76
N PRO A 19 30.45 -6.00 -44.87
CA PRO A 19 31.04 -5.21 -45.95
C PRO A 19 30.63 -5.73 -47.33
N GLY A 20 30.18 -4.86 -48.23
CA GLY A 20 29.80 -5.22 -49.60
C GLY A 20 28.54 -6.09 -49.73
N GLY A 21 27.82 -6.33 -48.63
CA GLY A 21 26.54 -7.04 -48.66
C GLY A 21 25.41 -6.20 -49.26
N ARG A 22 24.19 -6.77 -49.30
CA ARG A 22 23.01 -6.05 -49.81
C ARG A 22 21.75 -6.37 -49.01
N MET A 23 20.78 -5.46 -49.08
CA MET A 23 19.42 -5.63 -48.59
C MET A 23 18.44 -5.58 -49.75
N GLU A 24 17.48 -6.50 -49.77
CA GLU A 24 16.40 -6.57 -50.75
C GLU A 24 15.05 -6.38 -50.05
N PHE A 25 14.15 -5.61 -50.68
CA PHE A 25 12.88 -5.17 -50.12
C PHE A 25 11.72 -5.69 -50.97
N PHE A 26 10.73 -6.28 -50.31
CA PHE A 26 9.52 -6.85 -50.90
C PHE A 26 8.29 -6.40 -50.12
N GLU A 27 7.13 -6.36 -50.76
CA GLU A 27 5.84 -6.30 -50.07
C GLU A 27 5.59 -7.60 -49.31
N ASP A 28 5.26 -7.51 -48.01
CA ASP A 28 5.12 -8.70 -47.15
C ASP A 28 3.98 -9.63 -47.61
N ASP A 29 2.86 -9.05 -48.03
CA ASP A 29 1.67 -9.82 -48.45
C ASP A 29 1.81 -10.48 -49.82
N THR A 30 2.54 -9.85 -50.75
CA THR A 30 2.55 -10.25 -52.16
C THR A 30 3.89 -10.82 -52.61
N ASP A 31 4.93 -10.75 -51.77
CA ASP A 31 6.32 -11.07 -52.11
C ASP A 31 6.83 -10.33 -53.37
N THR A 32 6.16 -9.22 -53.75
CA THR A 32 6.56 -8.44 -54.92
C THR A 32 7.67 -7.44 -54.55
N PRO A 33 8.66 -7.20 -55.43
CA PRO A 33 9.70 -6.21 -55.19
C PRO A 33 9.13 -4.82 -54.88
N ALA A 34 9.52 -4.26 -53.74
CA ALA A 34 9.06 -2.96 -53.28
C ALA A 34 10.21 -1.95 -53.28
N ASN A 35 10.02 -0.79 -53.91
CA ASN A 35 11.05 0.23 -53.93
C ASN A 35 11.17 0.94 -52.57
N VAL A 36 12.38 1.41 -52.31
CA VAL A 36 12.72 2.34 -51.23
C VAL A 36 13.23 3.64 -51.84
N TYR A 37 13.23 4.72 -51.07
CA TYR A 37 13.45 6.07 -51.58
C TYR A 37 14.61 6.76 -50.86
N ASP A 38 15.21 7.76 -51.51
CA ASP A 38 16.30 8.54 -50.92
C ASP A 38 15.78 9.41 -49.77
N ALA A 39 16.49 9.42 -48.65
CA ALA A 39 16.03 10.07 -47.44
C ALA A 39 15.90 11.60 -47.63
N GLY A 40 14.81 12.19 -47.12
CA GLY A 40 14.53 13.62 -47.23
C GLY A 40 14.02 14.08 -48.60
N THR A 41 13.66 13.16 -49.50
CA THR A 41 13.13 13.49 -50.85
C THR A 41 11.61 13.38 -50.97
N ASP A 42 10.89 13.09 -49.88
CA ASP A 42 9.42 12.89 -49.88
C ASP A 42 9.00 11.83 -50.91
N LEU A 43 9.71 10.70 -50.91
CA LEU A 43 9.48 9.56 -51.82
C LEU A 43 9.57 9.89 -53.32
N SER A 44 10.22 11.00 -53.69
CA SER A 44 10.30 11.42 -55.10
C SER A 44 11.48 10.82 -55.87
N VAL A 45 12.52 10.35 -55.16
CA VAL A 45 13.71 9.71 -55.74
C VAL A 45 13.78 8.26 -55.29
N SER A 46 13.52 7.33 -56.21
CA SER A 46 13.61 5.88 -55.93
C SER A 46 15.05 5.40 -55.96
N LEU A 47 15.44 4.63 -54.93
CA LEU A 47 16.71 3.89 -54.85
C LEU A 47 16.57 2.44 -55.36
N GLY A 48 15.38 2.06 -55.84
CA GLY A 48 15.06 0.69 -56.25
C GLY A 48 14.68 -0.21 -55.06
N ASN A 49 14.60 -1.52 -55.29
CA ASN A 49 14.23 -2.52 -54.28
C ASN A 49 15.44 -3.25 -53.67
N THR A 50 16.66 -2.87 -54.06
CA THR A 50 17.90 -3.47 -53.58
C THR A 50 18.91 -2.38 -53.24
N LEU A 51 19.36 -2.37 -51.98
CA LEU A 51 20.36 -1.44 -51.49
C LEU A 51 21.67 -2.19 -51.24
N TYR A 52 22.78 -1.63 -51.73
CA TYR A 52 24.11 -2.18 -51.56
C TYR A 52 24.85 -1.45 -50.45
N ALA A 53 25.47 -2.22 -49.57
CA ALA A 53 26.37 -1.69 -48.57
C ALA A 53 27.76 -1.44 -49.19
N ASP A 54 28.46 -0.41 -48.73
CA ASP A 54 29.83 -0.11 -49.15
C ASP A 54 30.86 -1.07 -48.55
N ALA A 55 32.15 -0.81 -48.80
CA ALA A 55 33.27 -1.61 -48.30
C ALA A 55 33.42 -1.60 -46.76
N TYR A 56 32.63 -0.80 -46.04
CA TYR A 56 32.58 -0.74 -44.58
C TYR A 56 31.24 -1.26 -44.02
N GLY A 57 30.35 -1.72 -44.90
CA GLY A 57 29.03 -2.23 -44.54
C GLY A 57 27.98 -1.13 -44.41
N LEU A 58 28.26 0.11 -44.84
CA LEU A 58 27.31 1.23 -44.77
C LEU A 58 26.40 1.26 -46.00
N LEU A 59 25.09 1.24 -45.78
CA LEU A 59 24.04 1.40 -46.77
C LEU A 59 23.79 2.90 -47.01
N PRO A 60 23.25 3.26 -48.18
CA PRO A 60 22.77 4.62 -48.41
C PRO A 60 21.63 4.95 -47.44
N ASP A 61 21.44 6.23 -47.16
CA ASP A 61 20.29 6.70 -46.41
C ASP A 61 19.04 6.42 -47.24
N PHE A 62 18.03 5.78 -46.62
CA PHE A 62 16.80 5.43 -47.31
C PHE A 62 15.57 5.63 -46.43
N GLU A 63 14.44 5.89 -47.07
CA GLU A 63 13.09 5.97 -46.51
C GLU A 63 12.20 4.90 -47.15
N LEU A 64 11.30 4.33 -46.35
CA LEU A 64 10.29 3.37 -46.79
C LEU A 64 8.97 4.12 -47.05
N THR A 65 8.13 3.62 -47.96
CA THR A 65 6.78 4.15 -48.14
C THR A 65 6.01 4.00 -46.81
N PRO A 66 5.42 5.07 -46.26
CA PRO A 66 4.57 4.98 -45.08
C PRO A 66 3.37 4.06 -45.32
N ASN A 67 2.94 3.34 -44.28
CA ASN A 67 1.78 2.43 -44.32
C ASN A 67 1.90 1.26 -45.32
N GLN A 68 3.13 0.86 -45.67
CA GLN A 68 3.42 -0.32 -46.48
C GLN A 68 4.17 -1.34 -45.63
N ASP A 69 3.74 -2.61 -45.71
CA ASP A 69 4.39 -3.72 -45.03
C ASP A 69 5.52 -4.28 -45.88
N TYR A 70 6.72 -4.31 -45.30
CA TYR A 70 7.92 -4.75 -45.99
C TYR A 70 8.47 -6.05 -45.40
N LYS A 71 8.84 -6.93 -46.31
CA LYS A 71 9.72 -8.07 -46.07
C LYS A 71 11.12 -7.75 -46.57
N ILE A 72 12.09 -7.87 -45.68
CA ILE A 72 13.47 -7.44 -45.93
C ILE A 72 14.40 -8.65 -45.83
N LEU A 73 15.21 -8.85 -46.86
CA LEU A 73 16.21 -9.93 -46.94
C LEU A 73 17.61 -9.32 -46.97
N ALA A 74 18.52 -9.86 -46.16
CA ALA A 74 19.93 -9.46 -46.13
C ALA A 74 20.86 -10.57 -46.63
N TYR A 75 21.82 -10.17 -47.45
CA TYR A 75 22.84 -11.04 -48.05
C TYR A 75 24.25 -10.47 -47.81
N ASP A 76 25.25 -11.34 -47.71
CA ASP A 76 26.66 -10.92 -47.71
C ASP A 76 27.18 -10.63 -49.14
N ALA A 77 28.44 -10.21 -49.26
CA ALA A 77 29.07 -9.87 -50.53
C ALA A 77 29.18 -11.04 -51.51
N ASP A 78 29.21 -12.28 -51.00
CA ASP A 78 29.25 -13.50 -51.79
C ASP A 78 27.84 -13.96 -52.22
N GLY A 79 26.80 -13.26 -51.76
CA GLY A 79 25.40 -13.54 -52.06
C GLY A 79 24.77 -14.62 -51.17
N ALA A 80 25.41 -14.98 -50.06
CA ALA A 80 24.82 -15.91 -49.10
C ALA A 80 23.80 -15.18 -48.20
N PHE A 81 22.64 -15.80 -48.05
CA PHE A 81 21.55 -15.30 -47.22
C PHE A 81 21.93 -15.28 -45.73
N GLN A 82 21.64 -14.17 -45.06
CA GLN A 82 21.98 -13.96 -43.65
C GLN A 82 20.74 -13.96 -42.77
N TRP A 83 19.74 -13.16 -43.11
CA TRP A 83 18.48 -13.08 -42.39
C TRP A 83 17.36 -12.47 -43.21
N GLU A 84 16.15 -12.74 -42.71
CA GLU A 84 14.89 -12.17 -43.16
C GLU A 84 14.22 -11.50 -41.96
N ARG A 85 13.59 -10.36 -42.20
CA ARG A 85 12.79 -9.64 -41.21
C ARG A 85 11.56 -9.04 -41.89
N GLY A 86 10.38 -9.37 -41.39
CA GLY A 86 9.16 -8.61 -41.65
C GLY A 86 9.06 -7.42 -40.70
N GLY A 87 8.59 -6.28 -41.19
CA GLY A 87 8.35 -5.10 -40.37
C GLY A 87 7.50 -4.04 -41.06
N VAL A 88 6.57 -3.46 -40.30
CA VAL A 88 5.77 -2.31 -40.71
C VAL A 88 6.61 -1.02 -40.58
N ALA A 89 6.75 -0.25 -41.67
CA ALA A 89 7.36 1.06 -41.61
C ALA A 89 6.45 2.02 -40.81
N ASN A 90 6.84 2.32 -39.55
CA ASN A 90 6.17 3.26 -38.64
C ASN A 90 4.67 3.01 -38.42
N ASN A 91 4.34 2.00 -37.62
CA ASN A 91 2.97 1.75 -37.18
C ASN A 91 2.51 2.79 -36.13
N ILE A 92 2.09 3.98 -36.57
CA ILE A 92 1.27 4.94 -35.81
C ILE A 92 -0.15 4.90 -36.40
N VAL A 93 -0.73 3.73 -36.66
CA VAL A 93 -2.00 3.64 -37.42
C VAL A 93 -3.25 3.74 -36.53
N ASN A 94 -3.13 3.70 -35.20
CA ASN A 94 -4.31 3.79 -34.34
C ASN A 94 -4.31 5.01 -33.42
N LEU A 95 -3.53 6.07 -33.68
CA LEU A 95 -3.55 7.20 -32.73
C LEU A 95 -4.91 7.90 -32.72
N GLU A 96 -5.49 8.22 -33.89
CA GLU A 96 -6.79 8.88 -33.98
C GLU A 96 -7.92 7.98 -33.47
N SER A 97 -7.96 6.71 -33.87
CA SER A 97 -8.95 5.75 -33.34
C SER A 97 -8.75 5.46 -31.85
N ARG A 98 -7.52 5.41 -31.32
CA ARG A 98 -7.28 5.24 -29.88
C ARG A 98 -7.55 6.52 -29.11
N ILE A 99 -7.39 7.70 -29.73
CA ILE A 99 -7.79 8.97 -29.15
C ILE A 99 -9.32 9.01 -29.10
N GLU A 100 -10.03 8.62 -30.15
CA GLU A 100 -11.49 8.51 -30.15
C GLU A 100 -12.00 7.48 -29.12
N ASP A 101 -11.38 6.30 -29.04
CA ASP A 101 -11.71 5.28 -28.04
C ASP A 101 -11.40 5.78 -26.62
N LEU A 102 -10.30 6.51 -26.44
CA LEU A 102 -9.90 7.07 -25.14
C LEU A 102 -10.79 8.25 -24.75
N GLU A 103 -11.13 9.14 -25.68
CA GLU A 103 -12.05 10.25 -25.48
C GLU A 103 -13.46 9.72 -25.17
N SER A 104 -13.88 8.66 -25.85
CA SER A 104 -15.13 7.94 -25.57
C SER A 104 -15.11 7.30 -24.18
N ALA A 105 -14.03 6.58 -23.84
CA ALA A 105 -13.87 5.97 -22.52
C ALA A 105 -13.82 7.02 -21.40
N VAL A 106 -13.10 8.12 -21.60
CA VAL A 106 -13.03 9.25 -20.66
C VAL A 106 -14.37 9.97 -20.54
N SER A 107 -15.09 10.15 -21.65
CA SER A 107 -16.45 10.73 -21.63
C SER A 107 -17.46 9.80 -20.97
N ALA A 108 -17.22 8.49 -20.96
CA ALA A 108 -18.06 7.52 -20.28
C ALA A 108 -17.78 7.44 -18.77
N LEU A 109 -16.60 7.87 -18.30
CA LEU A 109 -16.30 7.94 -16.87
C LEU A 109 -17.30 8.85 -16.16
N GLY A 110 -17.97 8.32 -15.13
CA GLY A 110 -19.00 9.06 -14.40
C GLY A 110 -20.36 9.12 -15.08
N THR A 111 -20.63 8.28 -16.08
CA THR A 111 -21.95 8.13 -16.71
C THR A 111 -22.45 6.68 -16.62
N ASP A 112 -23.73 6.44 -16.91
CA ASP A 112 -24.30 5.09 -16.99
C ASP A 112 -23.65 4.21 -18.08
N ALA A 113 -22.86 4.78 -18.99
CA ALA A 113 -22.10 4.05 -20.01
C ALA A 113 -20.67 3.68 -19.56
N GLY A 114 -20.22 4.16 -18.40
CA GLY A 114 -18.91 3.88 -17.81
C GLY A 114 -18.79 2.50 -17.16
N PRO A 115 -17.71 2.25 -16.39
CA PRO A 115 -17.58 1.02 -15.63
C PRO A 115 -18.80 0.83 -14.72
N LYS A 116 -19.40 -0.36 -14.80
CA LYS A 116 -20.59 -0.76 -14.07
C LYS A 116 -20.27 -0.98 -12.62
N ASN A 117 -19.28 -1.83 -12.32
CA ASN A 117 -18.92 -2.04 -10.93
C ASN A 117 -18.09 -0.87 -10.40
N LEU A 118 -18.67 -0.06 -9.53
CA LEU A 118 -17.98 1.06 -8.89
C LEU A 118 -17.29 0.66 -7.59
N LEU A 119 -17.64 -0.49 -7.00
CA LEU A 119 -17.02 -0.96 -5.77
C LEU A 119 -15.60 -1.47 -6.03
N THR A 120 -14.70 -1.14 -5.13
CA THR A 120 -13.37 -1.74 -5.12
C THR A 120 -13.44 -3.13 -4.50
N ASN A 121 -12.80 -4.11 -5.15
CA ASN A 121 -12.77 -5.51 -4.71
C ASN A 121 -14.15 -6.16 -4.51
N GLY A 122 -15.16 -5.75 -5.30
CA GLY A 122 -16.49 -6.37 -5.28
C GLY A 122 -16.49 -7.85 -5.65
N GLY A 123 -15.50 -8.28 -6.44
CA GLY A 123 -15.30 -9.69 -6.82
C GLY A 123 -14.47 -10.50 -5.82
N CYS A 124 -14.05 -9.90 -4.71
CA CYS A 124 -13.27 -10.54 -3.63
C CYS A 124 -11.95 -11.18 -4.09
N LYS A 125 -11.36 -10.72 -5.21
CA LYS A 125 -10.10 -11.27 -5.73
C LYS A 125 -8.89 -10.64 -5.04
N GLY A 126 -8.94 -9.34 -4.75
CA GLY A 126 -7.85 -8.60 -4.12
C GLY A 126 -7.56 -9.10 -2.71
N ARG A 127 -6.34 -9.59 -2.48
CA ARG A 127 -5.78 -9.90 -1.16
C ARG A 127 -4.83 -8.82 -0.69
N ARG A 128 -4.72 -8.66 0.63
CA ARG A 128 -3.70 -7.85 1.27
C ARG A 128 -2.32 -8.51 1.10
N HIS A 129 -1.26 -7.70 1.07
CA HIS A 129 0.08 -8.22 0.81
C HIS A 129 0.59 -9.11 1.95
N ALA A 130 0.26 -8.77 3.21
CA ALA A 130 0.75 -9.44 4.41
C ALA A 130 -0.15 -10.59 4.91
N SER A 131 -1.17 -10.99 4.17
CA SER A 131 -2.23 -11.89 4.70
C SER A 131 -1.96 -13.39 4.55
N SER A 132 -0.83 -13.78 3.95
CA SER A 132 -0.51 -15.20 3.75
C SER A 132 -0.14 -15.88 5.07
N GLY A 133 -0.98 -16.80 5.54
CA GLY A 133 -0.72 -17.61 6.74
C GLY A 133 -1.09 -16.92 8.06
N VAL A 134 -1.88 -15.84 8.00
CA VAL A 134 -2.42 -15.14 9.17
C VAL A 134 -3.89 -15.48 9.34
N ASP A 135 -4.29 -15.84 10.56
CA ASP A 135 -5.70 -16.05 10.91
C ASP A 135 -6.35 -14.71 11.28
N PHE A 136 -7.51 -14.43 10.67
CA PHE A 136 -8.29 -13.21 10.94
C PHE A 136 -9.58 -13.60 11.67
N PRO A 137 -9.62 -13.55 13.02
CA PRO A 137 -10.83 -13.90 13.76
C PRO A 137 -11.96 -12.89 13.49
N VAL A 138 -13.20 -13.36 13.46
CA VAL A 138 -14.37 -12.47 13.41
C VAL A 138 -14.51 -11.70 14.72
N ARG A 139 -15.05 -10.48 14.64
CA ARG A 139 -15.21 -9.54 15.77
C ARG A 139 -16.61 -8.95 15.78
N ASP A 140 -17.04 -8.45 16.94
CA ASP A 140 -18.29 -7.69 17.14
C ASP A 140 -18.16 -6.20 16.75
N SER A 141 -17.11 -5.87 15.99
CA SER A 141 -16.81 -4.57 15.44
C SER A 141 -16.20 -4.75 14.06
N TRP A 142 -16.35 -3.74 13.20
CA TRP A 142 -15.82 -3.75 11.85
C TRP A 142 -14.32 -4.02 11.85
N SER A 143 -13.92 -5.07 11.14
CA SER A 143 -12.51 -5.45 11.03
C SER A 143 -12.16 -5.92 9.63
N LEU A 144 -10.93 -5.61 9.22
CA LEU A 144 -10.35 -6.11 7.98
C LEU A 144 -9.90 -7.56 8.17
N GLY A 145 -10.15 -8.38 7.16
CA GLY A 145 -9.62 -9.74 7.07
C GLY A 145 -8.46 -9.85 6.10
N GLU A 146 -8.42 -10.98 5.40
CA GLU A 146 -7.47 -11.29 4.33
C GLU A 146 -7.71 -10.45 3.06
N LEU A 147 -8.96 -10.05 2.84
CA LEU A 147 -9.40 -9.31 1.65
C LEU A 147 -9.08 -7.82 1.77
N ALA A 148 -8.60 -7.23 0.68
CA ALA A 148 -8.30 -5.81 0.65
C ALA A 148 -9.59 -4.99 0.49
N GLY A 149 -9.84 -4.01 1.35
CA GLY A 149 -11.02 -3.13 1.25
C GLY A 149 -12.38 -3.77 1.53
N VAL A 150 -12.40 -5.00 2.06
CA VAL A 150 -13.61 -5.69 2.51
C VAL A 150 -13.53 -5.89 4.01
N PHE A 151 -14.58 -5.50 4.70
CA PHE A 151 -14.66 -5.51 6.16
C PHE A 151 -15.77 -6.44 6.60
N ALA A 152 -15.65 -6.99 7.80
CA ALA A 152 -16.71 -7.79 8.36
C ALA A 152 -16.83 -7.59 9.87
N GLN A 153 -18.04 -7.87 10.36
CA GLN A 153 -18.33 -8.02 11.78
C GLN A 153 -19.38 -9.11 11.99
N VAL A 154 -19.39 -9.68 13.18
CA VAL A 154 -20.37 -10.68 13.59
C VAL A 154 -20.75 -10.42 15.04
N GLY A 155 -22.02 -10.08 15.26
CA GLY A 155 -22.56 -9.83 16.60
C GLY A 155 -22.51 -11.08 17.48
N SER A 156 -22.02 -10.93 18.71
CA SER A 156 -21.93 -12.02 19.72
C SER A 156 -21.20 -13.28 19.25
N ALA A 157 -20.23 -13.14 18.34
CA ALA A 157 -19.42 -14.26 17.87
C ALA A 157 -18.50 -14.79 18.99
N THR A 158 -18.46 -16.11 19.15
CA THR A 158 -17.52 -16.81 20.05
C THR A 158 -16.45 -17.57 19.28
N ALA A 159 -16.64 -17.77 17.97
CA ALA A 159 -15.67 -18.39 17.08
C ALA A 159 -15.97 -17.99 15.63
N GLY A 160 -14.95 -18.08 14.78
CA GLY A 160 -15.03 -17.87 13.34
C GLY A 160 -13.84 -17.11 12.80
N THR A 161 -13.60 -17.20 11.49
CA THR A 161 -12.55 -16.43 10.79
C THR A 161 -13.10 -15.72 9.56
N PHE A 162 -12.44 -14.65 9.14
CA PHE A 162 -12.82 -13.88 7.95
C PHE A 162 -11.71 -13.93 6.89
N HIS A 163 -11.95 -14.62 5.78
CA HIS A 163 -10.93 -14.85 4.76
C HIS A 163 -11.50 -14.91 3.34
N ARG A 164 -10.61 -14.90 2.34
CA ARG A 164 -10.98 -15.11 0.94
C ARG A 164 -11.18 -16.60 0.67
N HIS A 165 -12.39 -16.99 0.31
CA HIS A 165 -12.69 -18.36 -0.07
C HIS A 165 -12.65 -18.55 -1.58
N LEU A 166 -11.95 -19.60 -2.03
CA LEU A 166 -11.89 -20.01 -3.43
C LEU A 166 -12.93 -21.10 -3.66
N ASP A 167 -13.94 -20.81 -4.48
CA ASP A 167 -14.97 -21.77 -4.87
C ASP A 167 -15.36 -21.52 -6.32
N ALA A 168 -14.95 -22.43 -7.20
CA ALA A 168 -15.23 -22.35 -8.63
C ALA A 168 -16.74 -22.32 -8.96
N ASN A 169 -17.62 -22.64 -8.01
CA ASN A 169 -19.08 -22.58 -8.17
C ASN A 169 -19.69 -21.28 -7.63
N PHE A 170 -18.87 -20.36 -7.11
CA PHE A 170 -19.34 -19.06 -6.65
C PHE A 170 -19.36 -18.06 -7.81
N GLY A 171 -20.51 -17.99 -8.49
CA GLY A 171 -20.74 -17.04 -9.58
C GLY A 171 -19.75 -17.19 -10.75
N ASP A 172 -19.43 -16.06 -11.38
CA ASP A 172 -18.50 -15.92 -12.50
C ASP A 172 -17.06 -15.65 -12.00
N THR A 173 -16.91 -15.17 -10.76
CA THR A 173 -15.63 -14.85 -10.14
C THR A 173 -14.89 -16.07 -9.60
N GLY A 174 -15.61 -17.09 -9.15
CA GLY A 174 -15.06 -18.28 -8.49
C GLY A 174 -14.45 -18.00 -7.11
N VAL A 175 -14.74 -16.83 -6.53
CA VAL A 175 -14.12 -16.32 -5.31
C VAL A 175 -15.14 -15.52 -4.51
N CYS A 176 -15.12 -15.63 -3.18
CA CYS A 176 -15.97 -14.85 -2.29
C CYS A 176 -15.29 -14.46 -0.99
N ALA A 177 -15.91 -13.50 -0.29
CA ALA A 177 -15.62 -13.19 1.09
C ALA A 177 -16.38 -14.18 1.97
N ARG A 178 -15.66 -14.87 2.86
CA ARG A 178 -16.26 -15.87 3.74
C ARG A 178 -16.03 -15.52 5.20
N LEU A 179 -17.11 -15.51 5.96
CA LEU A 179 -17.10 -15.71 7.40
C LEU A 179 -17.19 -17.21 7.64
N ASP A 180 -16.07 -17.83 8.01
CA ASP A 180 -15.91 -19.27 8.11
C ASP A 180 -16.06 -19.73 9.55
N ASN A 181 -16.75 -20.85 9.71
CA ASN A 181 -16.94 -21.56 10.97
C ASN A 181 -17.49 -20.66 12.10
N VAL A 182 -18.40 -19.74 11.74
CA VAL A 182 -19.00 -18.78 12.67
C VAL A 182 -19.86 -19.50 13.70
N THR A 183 -19.65 -19.14 14.96
CA THR A 183 -20.50 -19.55 16.09
C THR A 183 -20.92 -18.32 16.88
N THR A 184 -22.21 -18.19 17.15
CA THR A 184 -22.82 -17.04 17.84
C THR A 184 -23.63 -17.49 19.05
N THR A 185 -23.92 -16.56 19.96
CA THR A 185 -24.64 -16.86 21.21
C THR A 185 -25.95 -16.09 21.38
N SER A 186 -26.23 -15.12 20.52
CA SER A 186 -27.45 -14.31 20.58
C SER A 186 -28.44 -14.71 19.48
N SER A 187 -29.74 -14.67 19.79
CA SER A 187 -30.79 -14.82 18.78
C SER A 187 -30.94 -13.61 17.86
N GLU A 188 -30.30 -12.49 18.20
CA GLU A 188 -30.28 -11.24 17.44
C GLU A 188 -28.93 -11.05 16.73
N SER A 189 -28.09 -12.08 16.69
CA SER A 189 -26.79 -12.01 16.02
C SER A 189 -26.97 -11.80 14.51
N GLU A 190 -26.32 -10.76 14.02
CA GLU A 190 -26.15 -10.49 12.60
C GLU A 190 -24.67 -10.69 12.23
N ALA A 191 -24.46 -11.24 11.04
CA ALA A 191 -23.14 -11.38 10.43
C ALA A 191 -23.11 -10.54 9.16
N GLU A 192 -22.13 -9.65 9.05
CA GLU A 192 -22.16 -8.59 8.07
C GLU A 192 -20.83 -8.48 7.32
N ILE A 193 -20.93 -8.24 6.02
CA ILE A 193 -19.79 -8.02 5.12
C ILE A 193 -20.01 -6.70 4.40
N MET A 194 -19.01 -5.82 4.45
CA MET A 194 -19.08 -4.45 3.96
C MET A 194 -18.03 -4.17 2.89
N TRP A 195 -18.46 -3.45 1.86
CA TRP A 195 -17.58 -2.74 0.93
C TRP A 195 -17.74 -1.24 1.13
N ARG A 196 -16.62 -0.52 1.05
CA ARG A 196 -16.54 0.93 1.29
C ARG A 196 -16.18 1.65 0.00
N MET A 197 -16.77 2.82 -0.18
CA MET A 197 -16.50 3.77 -1.26
C MET A 197 -16.20 5.14 -0.63
N PRO A 198 -14.97 5.67 -0.78
CA PRO A 198 -14.59 6.95 -0.19
C PRO A 198 -15.46 8.13 -0.64
N SER A 199 -15.44 9.20 0.14
CA SER A 199 -16.17 10.45 -0.06
C SER A 199 -16.04 11.04 -1.47
N GLY A 200 -14.84 11.01 -2.05
CA GLY A 200 -14.60 11.47 -3.42
C GLY A 200 -15.37 10.68 -4.48
N ASP A 201 -15.42 9.36 -4.34
CA ASP A 201 -16.16 8.48 -5.26
C ASP A 201 -17.66 8.53 -5.00
N GLY A 202 -18.06 8.62 -3.72
CA GLY A 202 -19.46 8.82 -3.32
C GLY A 202 -20.04 10.13 -3.85
N ALA A 203 -19.25 11.21 -3.86
CA ALA A 203 -19.66 12.49 -4.45
C ALA A 203 -19.96 12.38 -5.94
N ASN A 204 -19.24 11.50 -6.66
CA ASN A 204 -19.43 11.32 -8.10
C ASN A 204 -20.78 10.67 -8.44
N ILE A 205 -21.34 9.85 -7.56
CA ILE A 205 -22.64 9.17 -7.74
C ILE A 205 -23.78 9.85 -6.97
N SER A 206 -23.51 10.98 -6.33
CA SER A 206 -24.48 11.66 -5.49
C SER A 206 -25.62 12.22 -6.34
N GLY A 207 -26.86 11.88 -5.98
CA GLY A 207 -28.08 12.31 -6.67
C GLY A 207 -28.46 11.49 -7.90
N ASP A 208 -27.62 10.56 -8.34
CA ASP A 208 -27.95 9.62 -9.42
C ASP A 208 -28.70 8.41 -8.88
N ASP A 209 -29.58 7.82 -9.69
CA ASP A 209 -30.12 6.50 -9.38
C ASP A 209 -28.98 5.48 -9.30
N VAL A 210 -29.06 4.58 -8.32
CA VAL A 210 -28.04 3.54 -8.13
C VAL A 210 -28.69 2.19 -7.85
N VAL A 211 -27.99 1.13 -8.16
CA VAL A 211 -28.40 -0.22 -7.78
C VAL A 211 -27.23 -0.96 -7.17
N PHE A 212 -27.48 -1.54 -5.99
CA PHE A 212 -26.54 -2.43 -5.33
C PHE A 212 -26.99 -3.88 -5.49
N GLN A 213 -26.09 -4.74 -5.95
CA GLN A 213 -26.31 -6.18 -6.05
C GLN A 213 -25.17 -6.94 -5.39
N ALA A 214 -25.47 -8.10 -4.84
CA ALA A 214 -24.47 -9.03 -4.34
C ALA A 214 -24.99 -10.47 -4.42
N LYS A 215 -24.09 -11.43 -4.61
CA LYS A 215 -24.42 -12.86 -4.48
C LYS A 215 -24.05 -13.35 -3.09
N VAL A 216 -24.92 -14.18 -2.54
CA VAL A 216 -24.81 -14.68 -1.17
C VAL A 216 -25.08 -16.17 -1.09
N ARG A 217 -24.46 -16.84 -0.11
CA ARG A 217 -24.71 -18.25 0.23
C ARG A 217 -24.39 -18.49 1.70
N GLN A 218 -25.08 -19.44 2.31
CA GLN A 218 -24.85 -19.87 3.70
C GLN A 218 -25.00 -21.38 3.83
N ASN A 219 -24.46 -22.01 4.89
CA ASN A 219 -24.54 -23.47 5.10
C ASN A 219 -25.11 -23.91 6.46
N SER A 220 -25.90 -23.06 7.14
CA SER A 220 -26.45 -23.29 8.48
C SER A 220 -27.37 -24.51 8.61
N GLY A 221 -27.75 -25.13 7.48
CA GLY A 221 -28.70 -26.25 7.42
C GLY A 221 -30.17 -25.83 7.48
N SER A 222 -30.47 -24.56 7.74
CA SER A 222 -31.82 -23.98 7.71
C SER A 222 -31.87 -22.76 6.77
N PRO A 223 -33.05 -22.34 6.29
CA PRO A 223 -33.16 -21.06 5.60
C PRO A 223 -32.75 -19.90 6.52
N MET A 224 -32.13 -18.87 5.93
CA MET A 224 -31.64 -17.69 6.64
C MET A 224 -32.06 -16.44 5.88
N ASN A 225 -32.48 -15.40 6.59
CA ASN A 225 -32.79 -14.12 5.97
C ASN A 225 -31.50 -13.35 5.69
N VAL A 226 -31.41 -12.80 4.48
CA VAL A 226 -30.30 -11.94 4.06
C VAL A 226 -30.86 -10.71 3.39
N PHE A 227 -30.27 -9.55 3.68
CA PHE A 227 -30.65 -8.28 3.07
C PHE A 227 -29.43 -7.42 2.76
N LEU A 228 -29.64 -6.46 1.88
CA LEU A 228 -28.65 -5.48 1.47
C LEU A 228 -28.99 -4.13 2.10
N THR A 229 -27.97 -3.39 2.52
CA THR A 229 -28.16 -2.02 3.01
C THR A 229 -27.13 -1.11 2.37
N LEU A 230 -27.59 0.05 1.90
CA LEU A 230 -26.72 1.15 1.51
C LEU A 230 -26.74 2.20 2.63
N TYR A 231 -25.55 2.52 3.12
CA TYR A 231 -25.29 3.56 4.09
C TYR A 231 -24.49 4.69 3.46
N LYS A 232 -24.62 5.87 4.03
CA LYS A 232 -23.62 6.93 3.89
C LYS A 232 -22.95 7.19 5.24
N CYS A 233 -21.72 7.69 5.22
CA CYS A 233 -21.08 8.16 6.45
C CYS A 233 -21.71 9.48 6.91
N LEU A 234 -21.85 9.68 8.23
CA LEU A 234 -22.26 10.98 8.77
C LEU A 234 -21.13 12.02 8.62
N THR A 235 -19.91 11.60 8.93
CA THR A 235 -18.67 12.36 8.75
C THR A 235 -17.92 11.80 7.56
N ALA A 236 -17.26 12.66 6.76
CA ALA A 236 -16.53 12.22 5.58
C ALA A 236 -15.55 11.09 5.91
N ASP A 237 -15.67 9.97 5.20
CA ASP A 237 -14.82 8.78 5.30
C ASP A 237 -14.76 8.10 6.70
N ASP A 238 -15.73 8.40 7.57
CA ASP A 238 -15.89 7.72 8.87
C ASP A 238 -16.80 6.48 8.71
N PHE A 239 -16.19 5.37 8.32
CA PHE A 239 -16.89 4.09 8.08
C PHE A 239 -17.03 3.22 9.33
N ASP A 240 -16.33 3.56 10.40
CA ASP A 240 -16.35 2.82 11.66
C ASP A 240 -17.19 3.55 12.74
N GLY A 241 -17.54 4.83 12.51
CA GLY A 241 -18.44 5.63 13.32
C GLY A 241 -19.90 5.60 12.84
N ASP A 242 -20.55 6.77 12.86
CA ASP A 242 -21.99 6.89 12.62
C ASP A 242 -22.34 6.74 11.13
N LEU A 243 -22.88 5.58 10.77
CA LEU A 243 -23.46 5.32 9.45
C LEU A 243 -24.94 5.72 9.43
N VAL A 244 -25.36 6.39 8.35
CA VAL A 244 -26.75 6.76 8.10
C VAL A 244 -27.31 5.85 7.01
N THR A 245 -28.36 5.09 7.33
CA THR A 245 -29.06 4.26 6.35
C THR A 245 -29.72 5.12 5.28
N ILE A 246 -29.40 4.86 4.01
CA ILE A 246 -30.07 5.45 2.86
C ILE A 246 -31.23 4.56 2.44
N ALA A 247 -30.96 3.27 2.25
CA ALA A 247 -31.96 2.29 1.85
C ALA A 247 -31.54 0.89 2.30
N ALA A 248 -32.52 0.04 2.55
CA ALA A 248 -32.34 -1.38 2.80
C ALA A 248 -33.29 -2.19 1.92
N SER A 249 -32.84 -3.35 1.45
CA SER A 249 -33.71 -4.29 0.74
C SER A 249 -34.64 -5.00 1.71
N SER A 250 -35.77 -5.49 1.21
CA SER A 250 -36.54 -6.49 1.95
C SER A 250 -35.68 -7.74 2.21
N PRO A 251 -35.78 -8.36 3.39
CA PRO A 251 -35.10 -9.63 3.65
C PRO A 251 -35.52 -10.73 2.69
N VAL A 252 -34.53 -11.48 2.19
CA VAL A 252 -34.73 -12.65 1.33
C VAL A 252 -34.31 -13.89 2.10
N SER A 253 -35.24 -14.82 2.29
CA SER A 253 -34.96 -16.11 2.93
C SER A 253 -34.24 -17.04 1.95
N ILE A 254 -32.93 -17.22 2.12
CA ILE A 254 -32.10 -18.08 1.28
C ILE A 254 -31.94 -19.48 1.90
N ALA A 255 -32.05 -20.51 1.06
CA ALA A 255 -31.84 -21.89 1.49
C ALA A 255 -30.35 -22.21 1.69
N SER A 256 -30.07 -23.18 2.57
CA SER A 256 -28.70 -23.67 2.80
C SER A 256 -28.07 -24.16 1.49
N ASN A 257 -26.79 -23.80 1.29
CA ASN A 257 -25.96 -24.11 0.13
C ASN A 257 -26.50 -23.63 -1.22
N THR A 258 -27.43 -22.67 -1.23
CA THR A 258 -27.98 -22.10 -2.46
C THR A 258 -27.38 -20.72 -2.72
N LEU A 259 -26.69 -20.56 -3.85
CA LEU A 259 -26.20 -19.26 -4.29
C LEU A 259 -27.38 -18.41 -4.77
N THR A 260 -27.57 -17.25 -4.17
CA THR A 260 -28.70 -16.36 -4.46
C THR A 260 -28.18 -14.96 -4.75
N GLN A 261 -28.70 -14.31 -5.80
CA GLN A 261 -28.41 -12.89 -6.09
C GLN A 261 -29.47 -12.01 -5.43
N LEU A 262 -29.01 -11.02 -4.67
CA LEU A 262 -29.83 -9.97 -4.08
C LEU A 262 -29.66 -8.68 -4.90
N SER A 263 -30.69 -7.83 -4.89
CA SER A 263 -30.69 -6.56 -5.60
C SER A 263 -31.44 -5.50 -4.80
N LEU A 264 -30.87 -4.30 -4.73
CA LEU A 264 -31.40 -3.12 -4.09
C LEU A 264 -31.31 -1.94 -5.07
N PRO A 265 -32.34 -1.71 -5.90
CA PRO A 265 -32.44 -0.49 -6.68
C PRO A 265 -32.86 0.69 -5.78
N ILE A 266 -32.22 1.83 -5.97
CA ILE A 266 -32.40 3.03 -5.15
C ILE A 266 -32.56 4.22 -6.10
N GLU A 267 -33.77 4.75 -6.15
CA GLU A 267 -34.08 5.97 -6.90
C GLU A 267 -33.68 7.19 -6.06
N ASN A 268 -32.86 8.06 -6.61
CA ASN A 268 -32.39 9.30 -5.99
C ASN A 268 -31.97 9.14 -4.50
N PRO A 269 -30.81 8.52 -4.22
CA PRO A 269 -30.29 8.28 -2.87
C PRO A 269 -29.96 9.57 -2.10
N GLY A 270 -30.01 10.73 -2.76
CA GLY A 270 -29.67 12.03 -2.18
C GLY A 270 -28.16 12.27 -2.13
N ASP A 271 -27.70 12.87 -1.03
CA ASP A 271 -26.29 13.22 -0.84
C ASP A 271 -25.45 12.04 -0.37
N LEU A 272 -24.49 11.63 -1.21
CA LEU A 272 -23.54 10.54 -0.96
C LEU A 272 -22.08 11.04 -0.85
N SER A 273 -21.87 12.35 -0.76
CA SER A 273 -20.54 12.96 -0.81
C SER A 273 -19.63 12.70 0.40
N THR A 274 -20.17 12.16 1.49
CA THR A 274 -19.41 11.83 2.72
C THR A 274 -18.82 10.42 2.70
N GLY A 275 -19.09 9.64 1.66
CA GLY A 275 -18.65 8.25 1.55
C GLY A 275 -19.81 7.29 1.72
N VAL A 276 -19.70 6.14 1.06
CA VAL A 276 -20.77 5.15 0.93
C VAL A 276 -20.28 3.80 1.43
N ALA A 277 -21.09 3.14 2.25
CA ALA A 277 -20.87 1.75 2.64
C ALA A 277 -22.03 0.91 2.15
N VAL A 278 -21.73 -0.20 1.48
CA VAL A 278 -22.73 -1.19 1.11
C VAL A 278 -22.48 -2.45 1.91
N VAL A 279 -23.54 -2.97 2.53
CA VAL A 279 -23.47 -4.07 3.49
C VAL A 279 -24.39 -5.18 3.07
N VAL A 280 -23.88 -6.40 3.15
CA VAL A 280 -24.67 -7.63 3.10
C VAL A 280 -24.83 -8.11 4.54
N THR A 281 -26.07 -8.21 5.02
CA THR A 281 -26.38 -8.64 6.38
C THR A 281 -27.07 -10.00 6.35
N PHE A 282 -26.48 -10.96 7.05
CA PHE A 282 -27.06 -12.27 7.35
C PHE A 282 -27.68 -12.22 8.74
N ASP A 283 -29.00 -12.31 8.82
CA ASP A 283 -29.76 -12.45 10.07
C ASP A 283 -29.62 -13.91 10.55
N CYS A 284 -28.46 -14.19 11.15
CA CYS A 284 -28.05 -15.56 11.44
C CYS A 284 -28.58 -16.07 12.78
N GLY A 285 -28.85 -15.19 13.74
CA GLY A 285 -29.24 -15.58 15.09
C GLY A 285 -28.21 -16.52 15.70
N ILE A 286 -28.66 -17.56 16.42
CA ILE A 286 -27.76 -18.55 17.02
C ILE A 286 -27.37 -19.59 15.98
N VAL A 287 -26.10 -19.58 15.57
CA VAL A 287 -25.50 -20.54 14.66
C VAL A 287 -24.26 -21.18 15.26
N SER A 288 -23.89 -22.36 14.73
CA SER A 288 -22.63 -23.03 15.07
C SER A 288 -21.97 -23.56 13.81
N ASN A 289 -20.66 -23.37 13.71
CA ASN A 289 -19.82 -23.83 12.60
C ASN A 289 -20.40 -23.47 11.22
N THR A 290 -20.99 -22.27 11.12
CA THR A 290 -21.69 -21.83 9.91
C THR A 290 -20.80 -20.93 9.07
N ASN A 291 -20.81 -21.18 7.77
CA ASN A 291 -20.12 -20.42 6.76
C ASN A 291 -21.11 -19.50 6.06
N LEU A 292 -20.74 -18.23 5.92
CA LEU A 292 -21.52 -17.19 5.27
C LEU A 292 -20.65 -16.55 4.19
N ASP A 293 -21.09 -16.66 2.95
CA ASP A 293 -20.36 -16.24 1.76
C ASP A 293 -21.06 -15.05 1.12
N ALA A 294 -20.33 -13.97 0.85
CA ALA A 294 -20.78 -12.87 0.02
C ALA A 294 -19.71 -12.49 -1.01
N GLY A 295 -20.13 -12.11 -2.21
CA GLY A 295 -19.23 -11.71 -3.28
C GLY A 295 -20.00 -11.28 -4.51
N GLU A 296 -19.29 -10.91 -5.56
CA GLU A 296 -19.90 -10.25 -6.73
C GLU A 296 -20.75 -9.04 -6.32
N ALA A 297 -20.23 -8.29 -5.35
CA ALA A 297 -20.81 -7.04 -4.89
C ALA A 297 -20.58 -5.98 -5.97
N GLN A 298 -21.66 -5.42 -6.50
CA GLN A 298 -21.64 -4.40 -7.53
C GLN A 298 -22.59 -3.27 -7.14
N LEU A 299 -22.01 -2.09 -6.97
CA LEU A 299 -22.75 -0.82 -6.95
C LEU A 299 -22.55 -0.17 -8.32
N GLU A 300 -23.64 0.15 -8.99
CA GLU A 300 -23.61 0.78 -10.32
C GLU A 300 -24.62 1.92 -10.41
N ARG A 301 -24.39 2.83 -11.36
CA ARG A 301 -25.37 3.89 -11.70
C ARG A 301 -26.51 3.31 -12.52
N GLY A 302 -27.68 3.90 -12.34
CA GLY A 302 -28.94 3.50 -12.94
C GLY A 302 -29.80 2.65 -12.00
N GLY A 303 -31.10 2.58 -12.31
CA GLY A 303 -32.07 1.83 -11.50
C GLY A 303 -32.15 0.34 -11.79
N VAL A 304 -31.32 -0.21 -12.69
CA VAL A 304 -31.42 -1.61 -13.13
C VAL A 304 -30.07 -2.31 -13.09
N GLY A 305 -30.04 -3.38 -12.29
CA GLY A 305 -28.91 -4.29 -12.15
C GLY A 305 -28.45 -4.95 -13.45
N THR A 306 -27.16 -4.84 -13.77
CA THR A 306 -26.51 -5.54 -14.89
C THR A 306 -25.71 -6.77 -14.42
N GLN A 307 -25.13 -7.52 -15.37
CA GLN A 307 -24.26 -8.63 -15.01
C GLN A 307 -23.02 -8.11 -14.26
N PHE A 308 -22.53 -8.89 -13.29
CA PHE A 308 -21.34 -8.54 -12.53
C PHE A 308 -20.14 -8.25 -13.45
N GLU A 309 -19.60 -7.04 -13.36
CA GLU A 309 -18.38 -6.62 -14.03
C GLU A 309 -17.16 -6.92 -13.16
N ASN A 310 -16.26 -7.72 -13.70
CA ASN A 310 -15.08 -8.18 -12.99
C ASN A 310 -13.92 -7.20 -13.18
N ARG A 311 -13.49 -6.57 -12.09
CA ARG A 311 -12.29 -5.73 -12.09
C ARG A 311 -11.02 -6.60 -12.04
N PRO A 312 -9.93 -6.21 -12.73
CA PRO A 312 -8.65 -6.90 -12.62
C PRO A 312 -8.14 -6.94 -11.18
N GLU A 313 -7.71 -8.11 -10.69
CA GLU A 313 -7.24 -8.30 -9.31
C GLU A 313 -6.10 -7.35 -8.93
N LEU A 314 -5.20 -7.03 -9.87
CA LEU A 314 -4.10 -6.10 -9.63
C LEU A 314 -4.58 -4.67 -9.35
N ILE A 315 -5.69 -4.24 -9.96
CA ILE A 315 -6.28 -2.92 -9.73
C ILE A 315 -6.97 -2.90 -8.38
N ASP A 316 -7.76 -3.93 -8.05
CA ASP A 316 -8.41 -4.05 -6.74
C ASP A 316 -7.39 -4.15 -5.60
N ARG A 317 -6.28 -4.87 -5.84
CA ARG A 317 -5.15 -4.93 -4.91
C ARG A 317 -4.43 -3.60 -4.81
N ALA A 318 -4.20 -2.89 -5.91
CA ALA A 318 -3.51 -1.58 -5.92
C ALA A 318 -4.33 -0.47 -5.25
N ALA A 319 -5.65 -0.46 -5.45
CA ALA A 319 -6.55 0.51 -4.81
C ALA A 319 -6.51 0.42 -3.27
N TRP A 320 -6.12 -0.74 -2.74
CA TRP A 320 -5.91 -0.99 -1.32
C TRP A 320 -4.50 -1.50 -1.02
N SER A 321 -3.51 -1.26 -1.90
CA SER A 321 -2.22 -1.92 -1.76
C SER A 321 -1.48 -1.37 -0.57
N GLU A 322 -1.25 -2.25 0.39
CA GLU A 322 -0.32 -2.08 1.50
C GLU A 322 1.15 -2.11 1.04
N GLU A 323 1.43 -2.13 -0.27
CA GLU A 323 2.79 -2.10 -0.83
C GLU A 323 3.52 -0.77 -0.51
N ASP A 324 2.77 0.25 -0.05
CA ASP A 324 3.31 1.46 0.56
C ASP A 324 3.45 1.40 2.10
N LEU A 325 2.87 0.40 2.78
CA LEU A 325 3.02 0.20 4.24
C LEU A 325 4.36 -0.45 4.60
N GLU A 326 5.13 -0.97 3.64
CA GLU A 326 6.45 -1.52 3.94
C GLU A 326 7.34 -0.40 4.51
N GLY A 327 7.64 -0.52 5.80
CA GLY A 327 8.40 0.48 6.54
C GLY A 327 7.59 1.68 7.06
N VAL A 328 6.26 1.78 6.88
CA VAL A 328 5.46 2.79 7.61
C VAL A 328 5.61 2.56 9.11
N GLY A 329 5.78 3.63 9.88
CA GLY A 329 6.14 3.56 11.29
C GLY A 329 7.62 3.27 11.58
N ALA A 330 8.41 2.88 10.56
CA ALA A 330 9.85 2.68 10.74
C ALA A 330 10.57 4.02 10.90
N VAL A 331 11.41 4.09 11.94
CA VAL A 331 12.27 5.23 12.22
C VAL A 331 13.64 4.97 11.60
N ASP A 332 14.01 5.81 10.65
CA ASP A 332 15.32 5.79 10.00
C ASP A 332 16.10 7.06 10.32
N TRP A 333 17.43 6.94 10.34
CA TRP A 333 18.34 8.02 10.71
C TRP A 333 19.05 8.57 9.47
N PHE A 334 18.89 9.86 9.20
CA PHE A 334 19.43 10.51 8.01
C PHE A 334 20.48 11.56 8.35
N ALA A 335 21.55 11.63 7.56
CA ALA A 335 22.51 12.75 7.61
C ALA A 335 21.92 13.98 6.89
N ALA A 336 20.77 14.47 7.37
CA ALA A 336 19.97 15.55 6.78
C ALA A 336 19.51 16.55 7.85
N THR A 337 19.05 17.73 7.42
CA THR A 337 18.51 18.79 8.31
C THR A 337 17.00 19.01 8.16
N SER A 338 16.35 18.24 7.29
CA SER A 338 14.90 18.27 7.05
C SER A 338 14.41 16.86 6.74
N ALA A 339 13.12 16.61 6.94
CA ALA A 339 12.52 15.35 6.57
C ALA A 339 12.78 15.03 5.09
N VAL A 340 13.18 13.79 4.82
CA VAL A 340 13.27 13.27 3.46
C VAL A 340 11.87 12.97 2.92
N PRO A 341 11.65 12.98 1.59
CA PRO A 341 10.33 12.73 1.01
C PRO A 341 9.66 11.44 1.54
N GLY A 342 8.37 11.53 1.85
CA GLY A 342 7.58 10.42 2.41
C GLY A 342 7.83 10.13 3.89
N ARG A 343 8.47 11.05 4.63
CA ARG A 343 8.73 10.92 6.07
C ARG A 343 8.44 12.19 6.84
N LEU A 344 8.21 12.04 8.14
CA LEU A 344 8.09 13.13 9.11
C LEU A 344 9.26 13.08 10.08
N VAL A 345 9.63 14.22 10.65
CA VAL A 345 10.62 14.27 11.71
C VAL A 345 9.96 13.81 13.02
N CYS A 346 10.67 13.07 13.85
CA CYS A 346 10.18 12.66 15.17
C CYS A 346 10.31 13.81 16.19
N THR A 347 9.42 14.80 16.12
CA THR A 347 9.50 16.09 16.85
C THR A 347 8.21 16.51 17.56
N ASP A 348 7.46 15.58 18.17
CA ASP A 348 6.19 15.91 18.89
C ASP A 348 5.17 16.65 18.01
N ASP A 349 5.21 16.40 16.70
CA ASP A 349 4.26 17.02 15.78
C ASP A 349 2.88 16.41 16.04
N GLU A 350 1.88 17.26 16.27
CA GLU A 350 0.48 16.88 16.33
C GLU A 350 -0.09 16.82 14.92
N LEU A 351 -0.58 15.64 14.55
CA LEU A 351 -1.02 15.30 13.21
C LEU A 351 -2.52 14.97 13.20
N LEU A 352 -3.17 15.24 12.07
CA LEU A 352 -4.53 14.82 11.83
C LEU A 352 -4.56 13.35 11.38
N ARG A 353 -5.43 12.55 12.00
CA ARG A 353 -5.64 11.14 11.63
C ARG A 353 -6.11 11.00 10.18
N ALA A 354 -6.86 11.97 9.67
CA ALA A 354 -7.34 12.01 8.29
C ALA A 354 -6.22 12.25 7.26
N ASP A 355 -5.19 13.03 7.62
CA ASP A 355 -4.06 13.33 6.73
C ASP A 355 -3.01 12.21 6.75
N TYR A 356 -2.92 11.48 7.87
CA TYR A 356 -1.97 10.38 8.07
C TYR A 356 -2.65 9.08 8.55
N PRO A 357 -3.65 8.57 7.81
CA PRO A 357 -4.46 7.43 8.27
C PRO A 357 -3.66 6.13 8.36
N ARG A 358 -2.65 5.98 7.49
CA ARG A 358 -1.75 4.82 7.46
C ARG A 358 -0.83 4.78 8.68
N LEU A 359 -0.17 5.90 8.99
CA LEU A 359 0.67 6.02 10.18
C LEU A 359 -0.14 5.84 11.46
N TRP A 360 -1.35 6.39 11.54
CA TRP A 360 -2.23 6.21 12.69
C TRP A 360 -2.68 4.76 12.88
N TYR A 361 -3.08 4.09 11.78
CA TYR A 361 -3.39 2.65 11.82
C TYR A 361 -2.19 1.82 12.29
N TRP A 362 -1.00 2.12 11.77
CA TRP A 362 0.24 1.45 12.19
C TRP A 362 0.53 1.68 13.68
N ALA A 363 0.40 2.93 14.16
CA ALA A 363 0.64 3.29 15.55
C ALA A 363 -0.26 2.50 16.52
N GLN A 364 -1.54 2.34 16.18
CA GLN A 364 -2.50 1.56 16.98
C GLN A 364 -2.26 0.05 16.92
N THR A 365 -1.75 -0.46 15.79
CA THR A 365 -1.60 -1.90 15.56
C THR A 365 -0.28 -2.44 16.08
N TYR A 366 0.81 -1.71 15.87
CA TYR A 366 2.18 -2.16 16.11
C TYR A 366 2.97 -1.23 17.03
N GLY A 367 2.57 0.03 17.15
CA GLY A 367 3.17 0.99 18.07
C GLY A 367 2.62 0.90 19.49
N THR A 368 3.19 1.70 20.39
CA THR A 368 2.61 1.98 21.70
C THR A 368 1.99 3.35 21.66
N VAL A 369 0.66 3.43 21.84
CA VAL A 369 -0.09 4.68 21.95
C VAL A 369 -0.44 4.90 23.42
N VAL A 370 -0.04 6.05 23.96
CA VAL A 370 -0.36 6.47 25.33
C VAL A 370 -1.28 7.68 25.29
N THR A 371 -1.90 8.02 26.42
CA THR A 371 -2.69 9.25 26.51
C THR A 371 -1.81 10.48 26.36
N ASP A 372 -2.37 11.61 25.91
CA ASP A 372 -1.61 12.86 25.78
C ASP A 372 -1.02 13.34 27.13
N ALA A 373 -1.70 13.01 28.23
CA ALA A 373 -1.22 13.28 29.58
C ALA A 373 0.02 12.44 29.95
N GLU A 374 0.05 11.16 29.57
CA GLU A 374 1.21 10.28 29.77
C GLU A 374 2.35 10.65 28.81
N TYR A 375 2.02 11.00 27.57
CA TYR A 375 2.99 11.46 26.58
C TYR A 375 3.73 12.72 27.07
N LEU A 376 3.00 13.72 27.56
CA LEU A 376 3.56 14.97 28.08
C LEU A 376 4.04 14.88 29.54
N GLY A 377 4.15 13.66 30.09
CA GLY A 377 4.49 13.39 31.49
C GLY A 377 5.70 14.15 32.04
N ASP A 378 5.84 14.14 33.36
CA ASP A 378 6.94 14.82 34.05
C ASP A 378 8.30 14.10 33.85
N SER A 379 9.34 14.53 34.57
CA SER A 379 10.69 13.97 34.41
C SER A 379 10.80 12.47 34.68
N GLU A 380 9.81 11.85 35.34
CA GLU A 380 9.80 10.42 35.68
C GLU A 380 8.81 9.62 34.83
N THR A 381 7.87 10.28 34.16
CA THR A 381 6.79 9.65 33.37
C THR A 381 6.78 10.11 31.91
N ASP A 382 7.88 10.70 31.42
CA ASP A 382 8.02 11.17 30.04
C ASP A 382 8.00 10.00 29.05
N ARG A 383 6.88 9.86 28.35
CA ARG A 383 6.61 8.78 27.37
C ARG A 383 6.67 9.28 25.93
N ARG A 384 7.39 10.38 25.65
CA ARG A 384 7.46 10.93 24.29
C ARG A 384 8.15 10.02 23.28
N GLY A 385 8.76 8.92 23.68
CA GLY A 385 9.20 7.87 22.75
C GLY A 385 8.03 7.06 22.14
N CYS A 386 6.81 7.21 22.65
CA CYS A 386 5.57 6.60 22.16
C CYS A 386 4.81 7.53 21.19
N PHE A 387 3.69 7.05 20.68
CA PHE A 387 2.68 7.91 20.05
C PHE A 387 1.70 8.43 21.12
N SER A 388 1.18 9.64 20.95
CA SER A 388 0.06 10.15 21.76
C SER A 388 -1.28 9.86 21.09
N SER A 389 -2.31 9.58 21.88
CA SER A 389 -3.70 9.56 21.43
C SER A 389 -4.21 10.93 20.96
N GLY A 390 -3.44 12.01 21.17
CA GLY A 390 -3.82 13.38 20.90
C GLY A 390 -5.06 13.78 21.68
N ASP A 391 -5.99 14.45 21.02
CA ASP A 391 -7.30 14.84 21.55
C ASP A 391 -8.25 13.65 21.82
N GLY A 392 -7.84 12.41 21.51
CA GLY A 392 -8.63 11.19 21.64
C GLY A 392 -9.57 10.91 20.47
N SER A 393 -9.70 11.80 19.48
CA SER A 393 -10.66 11.68 18.39
C SER A 393 -10.08 11.96 17.01
N THR A 394 -9.50 13.14 16.77
CA THR A 394 -9.09 13.61 15.44
C THR A 394 -7.58 13.76 15.28
N THR A 395 -6.84 13.87 16.39
CA THR A 395 -5.38 14.06 16.37
C THR A 395 -4.62 12.87 16.96
N PHE A 396 -3.32 12.84 16.68
CA PHE A 396 -2.33 12.00 17.34
C PHE A 396 -0.96 12.67 17.27
N ARG A 397 -0.01 12.31 18.14
CA ARG A 397 1.37 12.84 18.08
C ARG A 397 2.36 11.75 17.72
N VAL A 398 3.37 12.11 16.94
CA VAL A 398 4.53 11.25 16.68
C VAL A 398 5.52 11.27 17.86
N PRO A 399 6.39 10.25 18.00
CA PRO A 399 7.44 10.28 19.00
C PRO A 399 8.34 11.52 18.88
N ASP A 400 8.82 12.03 20.01
CA ASP A 400 9.88 13.04 20.08
C ASP A 400 11.21 12.38 20.42
N LEU A 401 12.08 12.30 19.41
CA LEU A 401 13.43 11.76 19.57
C LEU A 401 14.50 12.85 19.52
N ILE A 402 14.10 14.14 19.46
CA ILE A 402 15.01 15.25 19.24
C ILE A 402 15.13 16.13 20.48
N SER A 403 14.03 16.52 21.12
CA SER A 403 14.05 17.57 22.15
C SER A 403 14.91 17.20 23.36
N ARG A 404 14.92 15.92 23.74
CA ARG A 404 15.73 15.42 24.87
C ARG A 404 17.14 14.96 24.46
N LYS A 405 17.45 14.88 23.16
CA LYS A 405 18.74 14.40 22.63
C LYS A 405 19.17 13.05 23.23
N ALA A 406 18.21 12.20 23.55
CA ALA A 406 18.44 10.91 24.21
C ALA A 406 19.05 9.88 23.24
N HIS A 407 19.80 8.92 23.79
CA HIS A 407 20.26 7.77 23.02
C HIS A 407 19.18 6.69 22.96
N ILE A 408 19.15 5.93 21.87
CA ILE A 408 18.23 4.79 21.72
C ILE A 408 18.84 3.53 22.35
N ARG A 409 18.00 2.77 23.06
CA ARG A 409 18.34 1.46 23.63
C ARG A 409 17.40 0.39 23.09
N ALA A 410 17.89 -0.85 23.07
CA ALA A 410 17.01 -1.99 22.86
C ALA A 410 16.08 -2.17 24.07
N LEU A 411 14.81 -2.47 23.79
CA LEU A 411 13.85 -2.94 24.77
C LEU A 411 13.91 -4.47 24.82
N ASP A 412 14.00 -5.04 26.02
CA ASP A 412 13.78 -6.47 26.25
C ASP A 412 12.29 -6.67 26.62
N PRO A 413 11.50 -7.41 25.84
CA PRO A 413 10.09 -7.65 26.15
C PRO A 413 9.84 -8.38 27.48
N ALA A 414 10.86 -9.01 28.08
CA ALA A 414 10.76 -9.66 29.39
C ALA A 414 11.04 -8.70 30.56
N ASP A 415 11.47 -7.48 30.27
CA ASP A 415 11.74 -6.45 31.27
C ASP A 415 10.42 -5.90 31.84
N THR A 416 10.32 -5.85 33.16
CA THR A 416 9.11 -5.35 33.86
C THR A 416 9.34 -4.02 34.56
N GLU A 417 10.57 -3.51 34.53
CA GLU A 417 10.95 -2.25 35.17
C GLU A 417 10.90 -1.08 34.20
N ARG A 418 10.78 -1.34 32.90
CA ARG A 418 10.94 -0.35 31.83
C ARG A 418 9.96 -0.59 30.70
N ASP A 419 9.28 0.47 30.32
CA ASP A 419 8.25 0.39 29.29
C ASP A 419 8.75 0.94 27.94
N PRO A 420 8.17 0.50 26.80
CA PRO A 420 8.53 1.02 25.48
C PRO A 420 8.37 2.55 25.41
N GLY A 421 9.36 3.28 24.92
CA GLY A 421 9.26 4.74 24.73
C GLY A 421 9.43 5.59 25.99
N GLU A 422 9.77 4.97 27.13
CA GLU A 422 10.11 5.66 28.38
C GLU A 422 11.47 6.39 28.29
N PHE A 423 11.53 7.63 28.80
CA PHE A 423 12.77 8.37 28.95
C PHE A 423 13.56 7.91 30.19
N GLN A 424 14.87 7.71 30.03
CA GLN A 424 15.78 7.41 31.13
C GLN A 424 16.85 8.49 31.26
N PRO A 425 17.01 9.11 32.45
CA PRO A 425 18.09 10.06 32.68
C PRO A 425 19.45 9.36 32.67
N ASP A 426 20.51 10.15 32.53
CA ASP A 426 21.87 9.64 32.62
C ASP A 426 22.17 9.09 34.02
N GLN A 427 22.84 7.94 34.07
CA GLN A 427 23.26 7.32 35.32
C GLN A 427 24.71 6.86 35.19
N TYR A 428 25.53 7.27 36.15
CA TYR A 428 26.86 6.71 36.36
C TYR A 428 26.83 5.81 37.60
N PRO A 429 27.38 4.58 37.54
CA PRO A 429 27.48 3.72 38.71
C PRO A 429 28.23 4.42 39.84
N GLU A 430 27.71 4.26 41.06
CA GLU A 430 28.41 4.68 42.27
C GLU A 430 29.77 3.99 42.31
N HIS A 431 30.83 4.78 42.52
CA HIS A 431 32.18 4.25 42.67
C HIS A 431 32.97 5.11 43.65
N SER A 432 33.96 4.49 44.28
CA SER A 432 34.89 5.16 45.19
C SER A 432 36.32 4.91 44.75
N HIS A 433 37.20 5.87 45.02
CA HIS A 433 38.63 5.76 44.82
C HIS A 433 39.31 5.69 46.19
N GLY A 434 40.09 4.64 46.43
CA GLY A 434 40.92 4.53 47.62
C GLY A 434 42.28 5.16 47.40
N LEU A 435 42.68 6.12 48.24
CA LEU A 435 44.05 6.60 48.27
C LEU A 435 44.89 5.66 49.14
N ALA A 436 45.95 5.10 48.55
CA ALA A 436 46.98 4.43 49.32
C ALA A 436 47.80 5.50 50.06
N LEU A 437 47.48 5.76 51.32
CA LEU A 437 48.43 6.39 52.23
C LEU A 437 49.59 5.41 52.37
N GLY A 438 50.71 5.74 51.73
CA GLY A 438 51.89 4.88 51.70
C GLY A 438 52.28 4.43 53.10
N ASP A 439 52.69 3.16 53.21
CA ASP A 439 53.21 2.58 54.44
C ASP A 439 54.18 3.58 55.11
N ARG A 440 53.95 3.82 56.40
CA ARG A 440 54.82 4.64 57.22
C ARG A 440 56.21 3.99 57.20
N ILE A 441 57.11 4.48 56.35
CA ILE A 441 58.53 4.14 56.39
C ILE A 441 59.07 4.74 57.69
N LEU A 442 58.99 3.96 58.77
CA LEU A 442 59.77 4.19 59.97
C LEU A 442 61.15 3.58 59.74
N GLU A 443 62.02 4.35 59.12
CA GLU A 443 63.44 4.20 59.40
C GLU A 443 63.66 4.81 60.80
N ALA A 444 64.20 4.00 61.70
CA ALA A 444 64.51 4.44 63.05
C ALA A 444 65.55 5.57 63.00
N ASP A 445 65.29 6.62 63.77
CA ASP A 445 66.28 7.57 64.30
C ASP A 445 66.47 8.93 63.60
N GLU A 446 65.41 9.56 63.10
CA GLU A 446 65.42 11.02 62.90
C GLU A 446 64.35 11.74 63.73
N THR A 447 64.79 12.27 64.87
CA THR A 447 64.09 13.27 65.65
C THR A 447 64.18 14.62 64.96
N ASN A 448 63.25 14.93 64.05
CA ASN A 448 62.60 16.25 63.98
C ASN A 448 61.64 16.44 62.79
N MET A 449 60.46 16.95 63.13
CA MET A 449 59.46 17.66 62.30
C MET A 449 58.50 16.82 61.44
N LYS A 450 57.31 16.51 61.98
CA LYS A 450 56.08 17.29 61.74
C LYS A 450 54.93 16.71 62.55
N ALA A 451 54.05 17.61 62.95
CA ALA A 451 52.98 17.41 63.90
C ALA A 451 52.13 16.15 63.64
N ILE A 452 52.01 15.39 64.71
CA ILE A 452 50.90 14.53 65.09
C ILE A 452 49.59 15.09 64.52
N PHE A 453 48.98 14.36 63.59
CA PHE A 453 47.58 14.56 63.18
C PHE A 453 46.69 13.97 64.29
N GLU A 454 46.64 14.66 65.44
CA GLU A 454 45.61 14.47 66.47
C GLU A 454 44.50 15.47 66.17
N GLY A 455 43.41 14.98 65.60
CA GLY A 455 42.25 15.81 65.32
C GLY A 455 41.26 15.08 64.44
N SER A 456 40.17 14.62 65.07
CA SER A 456 38.92 14.22 64.44
C SER A 456 38.64 14.97 63.13
N THR A 457 38.43 14.23 62.05
CA THR A 457 37.24 14.28 61.18
C THR A 457 37.43 13.27 60.05
N THR A 458 36.38 12.52 59.73
CA THR A 458 36.26 11.71 58.52
C THR A 458 36.73 12.51 57.30
N TYR A 459 37.89 12.18 56.72
CA TYR A 459 38.35 12.81 55.48
C TYR A 459 37.62 12.16 54.31
N ASN A 460 36.52 12.79 53.88
CA ASN A 460 36.00 12.61 52.53
C ASN A 460 36.84 13.49 51.60
N GLU A 461 37.95 12.96 51.08
CA GLU A 461 38.61 13.59 49.94
C GLU A 461 37.76 13.32 48.70
N GLN A 462 36.84 14.24 48.40
CA GLN A 462 36.11 14.24 47.14
C GLN A 462 37.08 14.66 46.05
N THR A 463 37.21 13.87 44.98
CA THR A 463 37.66 14.43 43.70
C THR A 463 36.62 15.50 43.33
N GLY A 464 37.05 16.75 43.20
CA GLY A 464 36.15 17.86 42.83
C GLY A 464 35.34 17.52 41.57
N THR A 465 34.24 18.26 41.37
CA THR A 465 33.25 18.04 40.31
C THR A 465 33.88 17.63 38.98
N SER A 466 33.60 16.39 38.55
CA SER A 466 33.96 15.90 37.23
C SER A 466 33.10 16.61 36.19
N GLY A 467 33.72 17.39 35.30
CA GLY A 467 33.05 18.02 34.16
C GLY A 467 32.68 19.49 34.39
N THR A 468 33.26 20.37 33.57
CA THR A 468 32.85 21.78 33.43
C THR A 468 32.11 22.04 32.11
N GLY A 469 31.82 20.99 31.34
CA GLY A 469 31.04 21.09 30.11
C GLY A 469 29.55 20.95 30.39
N GLU A 470 28.72 21.58 29.56
CA GLU A 470 27.24 21.45 29.59
C GLU A 470 26.76 20.02 29.26
N GLU A 471 27.67 19.05 29.09
CA GLU A 471 27.33 17.72 28.57
C GLU A 471 28.33 16.61 28.93
N THR A 472 27.80 15.51 29.45
CA THR A 472 28.47 14.21 29.66
C THR A 472 28.03 13.26 28.54
N ARG A 473 28.78 13.15 27.44
CA ARG A 473 28.44 12.21 26.34
C ARG A 473 29.57 11.27 25.93
N VAL A 474 29.19 10.06 25.54
CA VAL A 474 30.00 9.17 24.70
C VAL A 474 30.09 9.78 23.29
N ALA A 475 31.14 9.48 22.52
CA ALA A 475 31.26 9.98 21.14
C ALA A 475 30.05 9.54 20.28
N ASN A 476 29.43 10.48 19.56
CA ASN A 476 28.23 10.23 18.75
C ASN A 476 28.25 10.99 17.40
N TYR A 477 27.36 10.58 16.50
CA TYR A 477 27.04 11.28 15.25
C TYR A 477 25.58 11.74 15.31
N ASN A 478 25.33 13.01 14.98
CA ASN A 478 23.98 13.56 14.95
C ASN A 478 23.33 13.23 13.61
N LEU A 479 22.28 12.41 13.64
CA LEU A 479 21.43 12.10 12.50
C LEU A 479 19.99 12.51 12.82
N LEU A 480 19.22 12.83 11.79
CA LEU A 480 17.82 13.21 11.89
C LEU A 480 16.94 11.95 11.91
N PRO A 481 16.22 11.66 13.02
CA PRO A 481 15.26 10.57 13.05
C PRO A 481 14.02 10.98 12.25
N CYS A 482 13.69 10.18 11.24
CA CYS A 482 12.50 10.39 10.41
C CYS A 482 11.65 9.12 10.34
N ILE A 483 10.36 9.26 10.59
CA ILE A 483 9.37 8.19 10.52
C ILE A 483 8.63 8.20 9.18
N LYS A 484 8.52 7.04 8.54
CA LYS A 484 7.73 6.89 7.30
C LYS A 484 6.23 6.87 7.62
N TYR A 485 5.41 7.56 6.84
CA TYR A 485 3.97 7.71 7.05
C TYR A 485 3.11 7.16 5.92
#